data_AF-Q5GY15-F1
#
_entry.id   AF-Q5GY15-F1
#
_cell.length_a   1.000
_cell.length_b   1.000
_cell.length_c   1.000
_cell.angle_alpha   90.00
_cell.angle_beta   90.00
_cell.angle_gamma   90.00
#
_symmetry.space_group_name_H-M   'P 1'
#
loop_
_entity.id
_entity.type
_entity.pdbx_description
1 polymer ?
#
loop_
_entity_poly.entity_id
_entity_poly.type
_entity_poly.pdbx_seq_one_letter_code
_entity_poly.pdbx_strand_id
1 'polypeptide(L)'
;MPAGQSVMSVASADPTGDGRQHYVLALRDLAEDTLRTNGRAAPSRTLRVLVANADGSFVDAACNTRVIFTTDEGGQCDPFLDSDQGPVAKGAYFTVHNGVACGQHWTDYITFRYDRRRRACVFHKRVIEAWEMNTQDTPDADALRLSEHKEIAADPRRQILLSAYTPAS
;
A
#
# COMPACT_ATOMS: atom_id res chain seq x y z
N MET A 1 18.84 -6.49 -2.75
CA MET A 1 18.18 -5.17 -2.68
C MET A 1 18.70 -4.29 -3.81
N PRO A 2 17.86 -3.53 -4.54
CA PRO A 2 18.35 -2.56 -5.52
C PRO A 2 19.29 -1.55 -4.87
N ALA A 3 20.35 -1.14 -5.58
CA ALA A 3 21.25 -0.11 -5.07
C ALA A 3 20.49 1.21 -4.84
N GLY A 4 20.78 1.90 -3.74
CA GLY A 4 20.14 3.18 -3.41
C GLY A 4 18.80 3.08 -2.67
N GLN A 5 18.28 1.89 -2.39
CA GLN A 5 17.02 1.71 -1.68
C GLN A 5 17.18 0.96 -0.34
N SER A 6 16.31 1.28 0.61
CA SER A 6 16.15 0.56 1.89
C SER A 6 14.75 -0.03 2.04
N VAL A 7 14.63 -1.11 2.81
CA VAL A 7 13.34 -1.72 3.15
C VAL A 7 12.70 -0.91 4.27
N MET A 8 11.46 -0.47 4.05
CA MET A 8 10.63 0.18 5.07
C MET A 8 9.86 -0.87 5.88
N SER A 9 9.26 -1.84 5.20
CA SER A 9 8.45 -2.88 5.81
C SER A 9 8.32 -4.10 4.89
N VAL A 10 8.00 -5.24 5.50
CA VAL A 10 7.89 -6.54 4.84
C VAL A 10 6.61 -7.23 5.30
N ALA A 11 5.83 -7.73 4.35
CA ALA A 11 4.77 -8.70 4.58
C ALA A 11 5.17 -10.05 4.00
N SER A 12 4.63 -11.13 4.55
CA SER A 12 4.77 -12.46 3.96
C SER A 12 3.48 -13.25 4.03
N ALA A 13 3.25 -14.10 3.03
CA ALA A 13 2.16 -15.06 3.00
C ALA A 13 2.52 -16.24 2.10
N ASP A 14 1.76 -17.33 2.20
CA ASP A 14 1.77 -18.43 1.25
C ASP A 14 0.56 -18.29 0.30
N PRO A 15 0.69 -17.53 -0.81
CA PRO A 15 -0.40 -17.36 -1.75
C PRO A 15 -0.61 -18.61 -2.62
N THR A 16 0.33 -19.55 -2.62
CA THR A 16 0.35 -20.80 -3.40
C THR A 16 -0.12 -22.03 -2.62
N GLY A 17 -0.31 -21.93 -1.31
CA GLY A 17 -0.73 -23.04 -0.45
C GLY A 17 0.24 -24.23 -0.51
N ASP A 18 1.46 -24.02 -1.01
CA ASP A 18 2.49 -25.03 -1.21
C ASP A 18 3.52 -24.99 -0.07
N GLY A 19 3.26 -24.22 0.97
CA GLY A 19 4.10 -24.05 2.15
C GLY A 19 5.21 -23.01 1.96
N ARG A 20 5.27 -22.29 0.83
CA ARG A 20 6.35 -21.33 0.56
C ARG A 20 5.93 -19.90 0.82
N GLN A 21 6.78 -19.18 1.55
CA GLN A 21 6.55 -17.77 1.83
C GLN A 21 6.96 -16.91 0.63
N HIS A 22 6.02 -16.08 0.20
CA HIS A 22 6.23 -14.99 -0.74
C HIS A 22 6.28 -13.69 0.04
N TYR A 23 6.99 -12.70 -0.47
CA TYR A 23 7.24 -11.44 0.23
C TYR A 23 6.67 -10.26 -0.51
N VAL A 24 6.11 -9.31 0.24
CA VAL A 24 5.71 -8.00 -0.24
C VAL A 24 6.59 -6.98 0.48
N LEU A 25 7.41 -6.27 -0.27
CA LEU A 25 8.41 -5.34 0.22
C LEU A 25 7.96 -3.91 -0.10
N ALA A 26 7.94 -3.06 0.92
CA ALA A 26 7.87 -1.61 0.74
C ALA A 26 9.27 -1.03 0.86
N LEU A 27 9.71 -0.28 -0.15
CA LEU A 27 11.05 0.25 -0.26
C LEU A 27 11.01 1.77 -0.44
N ARG A 28 12.01 2.45 0.13
CA ARG A 28 12.26 3.89 -0.08
C ARG A 28 13.66 4.14 -0.59
N ASP A 29 13.86 5.30 -1.21
CA ASP A 29 15.17 5.83 -1.53
C ASP A 29 15.94 6.17 -0.24
N LEU A 30 17.24 5.87 -0.19
CA LEU A 30 18.09 6.19 0.97
C LEU A 30 18.22 7.70 1.21
N ALA A 31 18.00 8.53 0.17
CA ALA A 31 18.06 9.98 0.27
C ALA A 31 16.72 10.62 0.64
N GLU A 32 15.63 9.86 0.82
CA GLU A 32 14.28 10.38 1.07
C GLU A 32 14.24 11.39 2.23
N ASP A 33 14.83 11.05 3.38
CA ASP A 33 14.86 11.92 4.55
C ASP A 33 15.66 13.21 4.32
N THR A 34 16.79 13.13 3.61
CA THR A 34 17.61 14.28 3.25
C THR A 34 16.89 15.19 2.25
N LEU A 35 16.20 14.62 1.26
CA LEU A 35 15.42 15.38 0.29
C LEU A 35 14.26 16.12 0.96
N ARG A 36 13.53 15.43 1.84
CA ARG A 36 12.43 16.01 2.64
C ARG A 36 12.91 17.19 3.49
N THR A 37 14.02 17.01 4.22
CA THR A 37 14.60 18.08 5.06
C THR A 37 15.00 19.32 4.25
N ASN A 38 15.41 19.13 2.99
CA ASN A 38 15.78 20.20 2.08
C ASN A 38 14.58 20.79 1.29
N GLY A 39 13.34 20.44 1.65
CA GLY A 39 12.13 20.92 0.97
C GLY A 39 12.02 20.47 -0.49
N ARG A 40 12.65 19.35 -0.86
CA ARG A 40 12.56 18.76 -2.19
C ARG A 40 11.37 17.81 -2.26
N ALA A 41 10.78 17.70 -3.45
CA ALA A 41 9.75 16.70 -3.73
C ALA A 41 10.23 15.31 -3.34
N ALA A 42 9.34 14.54 -2.71
CA ALA A 42 9.68 13.22 -2.22
C ALA A 42 9.88 12.22 -3.38
N PRO A 43 10.89 11.34 -3.30
CA PRO A 43 11.07 10.29 -4.28
C PRO A 43 9.92 9.26 -4.18
N SER A 44 9.55 8.68 -5.32
CA SER A 44 8.58 7.58 -5.34
C SER A 44 9.07 6.38 -4.55
N ARG A 45 8.18 5.77 -3.78
CA ARG A 45 8.44 4.52 -3.05
C ARG A 45 8.11 3.31 -3.90
N THR A 46 8.82 2.22 -3.69
CA THR A 46 8.66 1.00 -4.50
C THR A 46 7.98 -0.09 -3.69
N LEU A 47 6.83 -0.57 -4.18
CA LEU A 47 6.26 -1.84 -3.77
C LEU A 47 6.82 -2.94 -4.66
N ARG A 48 7.36 -4.01 -4.08
CA ARG A 48 7.89 -5.17 -4.80
C ARG A 48 7.36 -6.47 -4.24
N VAL A 49 6.93 -7.37 -5.10
CA VAL A 49 6.44 -8.70 -4.72
C VAL A 49 7.44 -9.76 -5.19
N LEU A 50 7.96 -10.53 -4.24
CA LEU A 50 8.88 -11.64 -4.50
C LEU A 50 8.16 -12.98 -4.29
N VAL A 51 8.25 -13.85 -5.30
CA VAL A 51 7.66 -15.19 -5.28
C VAL A 51 8.78 -16.21 -5.12
N ALA A 52 8.59 -17.15 -4.19
CA ALA A 52 9.53 -18.25 -3.99
C ALA A 52 9.34 -19.32 -5.08
N ASN A 53 10.45 -19.79 -5.63
CA ASN A 53 10.49 -20.93 -6.53
C ASN A 53 10.73 -22.24 -5.78
N ALA A 54 10.65 -23.35 -6.51
CA ALA A 54 10.82 -24.67 -5.93
C ALA A 54 12.21 -25.01 -5.41
N ASP A 55 13.22 -24.35 -5.95
CA ASP A 55 14.60 -24.42 -5.55
C ASP A 55 14.95 -23.47 -4.38
N GLY A 56 13.96 -22.72 -3.86
CA GLY A 56 14.17 -21.71 -2.81
C GLY A 56 14.67 -20.36 -3.32
N SER A 57 14.87 -20.19 -4.64
CA SER A 57 15.17 -18.88 -5.22
C SER A 57 13.94 -17.97 -5.21
N PHE A 58 14.15 -16.66 -5.34
CA PHE A 58 13.07 -15.68 -5.45
C PHE A 58 13.07 -15.01 -6.82
N VAL A 59 11.88 -14.80 -7.37
CA VAL A 59 11.68 -14.00 -8.59
C VAL A 59 10.83 -12.77 -8.30
N ASP A 60 11.14 -11.68 -8.99
CA ASP A 60 10.33 -10.46 -8.99
C ASP A 60 9.05 -10.73 -9.77
N ALA A 61 7.92 -10.82 -9.06
CA ALA A 61 6.62 -11.10 -9.64
C ALA A 61 5.86 -9.83 -10.01
N ALA A 62 6.15 -8.72 -9.34
CA ALA A 62 5.59 -7.42 -9.64
C ALA A 62 6.33 -6.30 -8.92
N CYS A 63 6.38 -5.13 -9.56
CA CYS A 63 6.93 -3.90 -9.02
C CYS A 63 6.01 -2.73 -9.37
N ASN A 64 5.75 -1.82 -8.44
CA ASN A 64 4.96 -0.60 -8.64
C ASN A 64 5.51 0.55 -7.79
N THR A 65 5.50 1.78 -8.33
CA THR A 65 6.06 2.97 -7.68
C THR A 65 5.03 4.05 -7.32
N ARG A 66 3.76 3.68 -7.21
CA ARG A 66 2.61 4.60 -7.06
C ARG A 66 1.62 4.19 -5.97
N VAL A 67 1.62 2.92 -5.56
CA VAL A 67 0.66 2.38 -4.58
C VAL A 67 1.07 2.64 -3.13
N ILE A 68 2.36 2.86 -2.89
CA ILE A 68 2.87 3.37 -1.62
C ILE A 68 3.02 4.87 -1.83
N PHE A 69 2.28 5.65 -1.06
CA PHE A 69 2.33 7.10 -1.18
C PHE A 69 3.63 7.66 -0.62
N THR A 70 4.13 8.71 -1.25
CA THR A 70 5.32 9.44 -0.84
C THR A 70 5.03 10.27 0.41
N THR A 71 6.11 10.66 1.11
CA THR A 71 6.00 11.35 2.40
C THR A 71 5.26 12.71 2.31
N ASP A 72 5.18 13.33 1.13
CA ASP A 72 4.49 14.60 0.88
C ASP A 72 3.05 14.45 0.38
N GLU A 73 2.58 13.24 0.08
CA GLU A 73 1.20 12.97 -0.34
C GLU A 73 0.20 12.95 0.85
N GLY A 74 0.68 12.93 2.09
CA GLY A 74 -0.13 13.00 3.30
C GLY A 74 -0.26 14.41 3.91
N GLY A 75 0.27 15.44 3.25
CA GLY A 75 0.29 16.81 3.77
C GLY A 75 1.27 16.97 4.92
N GLN A 76 0.79 16.91 6.16
CA GLN A 76 1.63 17.08 7.35
C GLN A 76 2.27 15.77 7.86
N CYS A 77 1.67 14.63 7.49
CA CYS A 77 2.10 13.29 7.91
C CYS A 77 2.59 12.49 6.72
N ASP A 78 3.39 11.48 7.03
CA ASP A 78 3.76 10.45 6.08
C ASP A 78 2.60 9.46 5.92
N PRO A 79 1.92 9.43 4.76
CA PRO A 79 0.71 8.63 4.62
C PRO A 79 0.97 7.12 4.72
N PHE A 80 2.21 6.65 4.60
CA PHE A 80 2.50 5.22 4.67
C PHE A 80 3.13 4.83 6.01
N LEU A 81 4.12 5.61 6.48
CA LEU A 81 4.80 5.32 7.74
C LEU A 81 3.96 5.63 8.98
N ASP A 82 3.04 6.60 8.89
CA ASP A 82 2.13 6.94 9.98
C ASP A 82 0.84 6.11 9.95
N SER A 83 0.66 5.26 8.92
CA SER A 83 -0.35 4.22 8.95
C SER A 83 0.15 3.07 9.83
N ASP A 84 -0.63 2.67 10.83
CA ASP A 84 -0.19 1.76 11.91
C ASP A 84 0.40 0.41 11.45
N GLN A 85 0.25 0.03 10.19
CA GLN A 85 0.72 -1.24 9.63
C GLN A 85 1.24 -1.00 8.21
N GLY A 86 2.47 -1.43 7.91
CA GLY A 86 2.95 -1.57 6.53
C GLY A 86 2.07 -2.54 5.71
N PRO A 87 2.50 -3.03 4.52
CA PRO A 87 1.67 -3.92 3.75
C PRO A 87 1.30 -5.16 4.58
N VAL A 88 0.05 -5.61 4.48
CA VAL A 88 -0.44 -6.80 5.15
C VAL A 88 -0.70 -7.88 4.11
N ALA A 89 -0.20 -9.09 4.32
CA ALA A 89 -0.41 -10.22 3.41
C ALA A 89 -1.13 -11.38 4.12
N LYS A 90 -2.12 -11.98 3.45
CA LYS A 90 -2.89 -13.13 3.94
C LYS A 90 -3.38 -13.99 2.79
N GLY A 91 -2.96 -15.26 2.79
CA GLY A 91 -3.28 -16.20 1.71
C GLY A 91 -2.85 -15.61 0.36
N ALA A 92 -3.77 -15.59 -0.61
CA ALA A 92 -3.51 -15.05 -1.95
C ALA A 92 -3.53 -13.52 -2.04
N TYR A 93 -3.81 -12.79 -0.96
CA TYR A 93 -4.05 -11.35 -0.99
C TYR A 93 -3.00 -10.58 -0.21
N PHE A 94 -2.76 -9.35 -0.63
CA PHE A 94 -2.05 -8.36 0.17
C PHE A 94 -2.66 -6.97 -0.02
N THR A 95 -2.55 -6.14 1.01
CA THR A 95 -3.10 -4.78 1.03
C THR A 95 -1.99 -3.80 1.38
N VAL A 96 -1.88 -2.72 0.60
CA VAL A 96 -1.08 -1.54 0.96
C VAL A 96 -1.99 -0.57 1.69
N HIS A 97 -1.55 -0.11 2.85
CA HIS A 97 -2.27 0.82 3.70
C HIS A 97 -1.61 2.19 3.54
N ASN A 98 -2.38 3.18 3.13
CA ASN A 98 -1.99 4.59 3.24
C ASN A 98 -3.05 5.29 4.09
N GLY A 99 -2.69 6.34 4.82
CA GLY A 99 -3.60 7.11 5.63
C GLY A 99 -2.88 8.13 6.50
N VAL A 100 -3.61 9.14 6.93
CA VAL A 100 -3.12 10.18 7.84
C VAL A 100 -4.13 10.45 8.93
N ALA A 101 -3.63 10.86 10.09
CA ALA A 101 -4.43 11.26 11.25
C ALA A 101 -3.95 12.58 11.89
N CYS A 102 -3.09 13.35 11.21
CA CYS A 102 -2.66 14.67 11.67
C CYS A 102 -3.35 15.79 10.89
N GLY A 103 -4.37 16.39 11.50
CA GLY A 103 -5.18 17.46 10.90
C GLY A 103 -6.22 16.92 9.91
N GLN A 104 -5.78 16.20 8.88
CA GLN A 104 -6.67 15.39 8.03
C GLN A 104 -6.80 13.98 8.59
N HIS A 105 -7.94 13.34 8.32
CA HIS A 105 -8.21 11.96 8.69
C HIS A 105 -8.75 11.22 7.47
N TRP A 106 -7.93 10.35 6.88
CA TRP A 106 -8.34 9.49 5.78
C TRP A 106 -7.49 8.23 5.73
N THR A 107 -8.03 7.20 5.10
CA THR A 107 -7.34 5.94 4.80
C THR A 107 -7.59 5.53 3.35
N ASP A 108 -6.60 4.89 2.74
CA ASP A 108 -6.65 4.32 1.40
C ASP A 108 -6.01 2.93 1.42
N TYR A 109 -6.88 1.91 1.39
CA TYR A 109 -6.50 0.51 1.39
C TYR A 109 -6.56 -0.04 -0.03
N ILE A 110 -5.40 -0.38 -0.60
CA ILE A 110 -5.29 -0.93 -1.96
C ILE A 110 -4.94 -2.41 -1.88
N THR A 111 -5.90 -3.27 -2.17
CA THR A 111 -5.74 -4.73 -2.12
C THR A 111 -5.47 -5.30 -3.50
N PHE A 112 -4.47 -6.19 -3.56
CA PHE A 112 -4.13 -7.00 -4.72
C PHE A 112 -4.25 -8.48 -4.37
N ARG A 113 -4.34 -9.31 -5.41
CA ARG A 113 -4.35 -10.77 -5.31
C ARG A 113 -3.26 -11.35 -6.20
N TYR A 114 -2.53 -12.34 -5.71
CA TYR A 114 -1.67 -13.18 -6.53
C TYR A 114 -2.53 -14.19 -7.31
N ASP A 115 -2.47 -14.11 -8.63
CA ASP A 115 -3.10 -15.05 -9.53
C ASP A 115 -2.12 -16.16 -9.91
N ARG A 116 -2.29 -17.35 -9.32
CA ARG A 116 -1.40 -18.49 -9.55
C ARG A 116 -1.35 -18.93 -11.01
N ARG A 117 -2.48 -18.84 -11.73
CA ARG A 117 -2.56 -19.28 -13.14
C ARG A 117 -1.76 -18.35 -14.04
N ARG A 118 -1.81 -17.05 -13.75
CA ARG A 118 -1.08 -16.01 -14.49
C ARG A 118 0.32 -15.73 -13.94
N ARG A 119 0.63 -16.26 -12.75
CA ARG A 119 1.84 -15.94 -11.96
C ARG A 119 2.05 -14.43 -11.81
N ALA A 120 0.97 -13.69 -11.57
CA ALA A 120 0.97 -12.24 -11.56
C ALA A 120 0.12 -11.67 -10.41
N CYS A 121 0.47 -10.47 -9.96
CA CYS A 121 -0.35 -9.73 -9.00
C CYS A 121 -1.38 -8.87 -9.74
N VAL A 122 -2.65 -8.99 -9.40
CA VAL A 122 -3.76 -8.26 -10.01
C VAL A 122 -4.51 -7.44 -8.98
N PHE A 123 -5.00 -6.27 -9.39
CA PHE A 123 -5.87 -5.43 -8.57
C PHE A 123 -7.11 -6.23 -8.13
N HIS A 124 -7.48 -6.10 -6.87
CA HIS A 124 -8.67 -6.73 -6.31
C HIS A 124 -9.72 -5.69 -5.90
N LYS A 125 -9.34 -4.76 -5.02
CA LYS A 125 -10.21 -3.67 -4.58
C LYS A 125 -9.40 -2.52 -3.98
N ARG A 126 -10.00 -1.33 -3.93
CA ARG A 126 -9.53 -0.18 -3.18
C ARG A 126 -10.66 0.37 -2.34
N VAL A 127 -10.38 0.69 -1.08
CA VAL A 127 -11.33 1.30 -0.15
C VAL A 127 -10.72 2.58 0.35
N ILE A 128 -11.42 3.70 0.15
CA ILE A 128 -11.05 5.02 0.61
C ILE A 128 -12.08 5.46 1.63
N GLU A 129 -11.61 5.90 2.79
CA GLU A 129 -12.45 6.46 3.83
C GLU A 129 -11.86 7.79 4.28
N ALA A 130 -12.72 8.76 4.53
CA ALA A 130 -12.34 10.05 5.09
C ALA A 130 -13.27 10.42 6.23
N TRP A 131 -12.72 11.15 7.20
CA TRP A 131 -13.43 11.61 8.37
C TRP A 131 -13.30 13.12 8.52
N GLU A 132 -14.36 13.73 9.05
CA GLU A 132 -14.39 15.15 9.40
C GLU A 132 -14.78 15.32 10.87
N MET A 133 -14.48 16.51 11.40
CA MET A 133 -14.86 16.86 12.77
C MET A 133 -16.38 16.72 12.94
N ASN A 134 -16.79 16.00 13.98
CA ASN A 134 -18.19 15.94 14.33
C ASN A 134 -18.59 17.24 15.04
N THR A 135 -19.62 17.91 14.53
CA THR A 135 -20.12 19.17 15.08
C THR A 135 -21.34 18.97 15.99
N GLN A 136 -21.72 17.72 16.26
CA GLN A 136 -22.82 17.40 17.17
C GLN A 136 -22.45 17.72 18.61
N ASP A 137 -23.30 18.51 19.27
CA ASP A 137 -23.15 18.92 20.67
C ASP A 137 -23.93 17.97 21.60
N THR A 138 -23.61 16.68 21.54
CA THR A 138 -24.17 15.66 22.44
C THR A 138 -23.03 14.96 23.19
N PRO A 139 -23.18 14.66 24.49
CA PRO A 139 -22.08 14.15 25.33
C PRO A 139 -21.38 12.88 24.83
N ASP A 140 -22.09 12.05 24.06
CA ASP A 140 -21.61 10.76 23.56
C ASP A 140 -21.29 10.77 22.06
N ALA A 141 -21.17 11.96 21.44
CA ALA A 141 -20.80 12.06 20.03
C ALA A 141 -19.32 11.69 19.82
N ASP A 142 -19.06 10.82 18.84
CA ASP A 142 -17.69 10.56 18.36
C ASP A 142 -17.05 11.86 17.89
N ALA A 143 -15.76 12.06 18.19
CA ALA A 143 -15.03 13.27 17.79
C ALA A 143 -14.95 13.46 16.27
N LEU A 144 -14.92 12.35 15.54
CA LEU A 144 -14.88 12.31 14.09
C LEU A 144 -16.10 11.54 13.56
N ARG A 145 -16.64 12.00 12.44
CA ARG A 145 -17.68 11.26 11.70
C ARG A 145 -17.18 10.93 10.30
N LEU A 146 -17.54 9.75 9.80
CA LEU A 146 -17.24 9.33 8.44
C LEU A 146 -17.94 10.28 7.46
N SER A 147 -17.15 10.92 6.60
CA SER A 147 -17.63 11.87 5.58
C SER A 147 -17.60 11.26 4.18
N GLU A 148 -16.64 10.37 3.90
CA GLU A 148 -16.53 9.64 2.65
C GLU A 148 -16.28 8.15 2.91
N HIS A 149 -16.97 7.31 2.16
CA HIS A 149 -16.65 5.90 1.99
C HIS A 149 -16.80 5.54 0.51
N LYS A 150 -15.69 5.17 -0.12
CA LYS A 150 -15.63 4.86 -1.55
C LYS A 150 -14.93 3.53 -1.77
N GLU A 151 -15.65 2.59 -2.39
CA GLU A 151 -15.12 1.30 -2.78
C GLU A 151 -14.98 1.22 -4.31
N ILE A 152 -13.81 0.79 -4.76
CA ILE A 152 -13.51 0.53 -6.18
C ILE A 152 -13.13 -0.95 -6.29
N ALA A 153 -14.01 -1.76 -6.85
CA ALA A 153 -13.76 -3.18 -7.09
C ALA A 153 -13.10 -3.42 -8.45
N ALA A 154 -12.30 -4.48 -8.56
CA ALA A 154 -11.75 -4.90 -9.85
C ALA A 154 -12.86 -5.37 -10.82
N ASP A 155 -12.76 -4.96 -12.08
CA ASP A 155 -13.61 -5.50 -13.15
C ASP A 155 -13.13 -6.92 -13.51
N PRO A 156 -13.95 -7.98 -13.33
CA PRO A 156 -13.55 -9.34 -13.66
C PRO A 156 -13.24 -9.53 -15.16
N ARG A 157 -13.78 -8.67 -16.04
CA ARG A 157 -13.51 -8.69 -17.49
C ARG A 157 -12.22 -7.96 -17.84
N ARG A 158 -11.76 -7.04 -16.99
CA ARG A 158 -10.58 -6.20 -17.20
C ARG A 158 -9.69 -6.18 -15.96
N GLN A 159 -8.93 -7.25 -15.78
CA GLN A 159 -7.95 -7.33 -14.70
C GLN A 159 -6.78 -6.37 -14.94
N ILE A 160 -6.45 -5.56 -13.94
CA ILE A 160 -5.32 -4.63 -13.95
C ILE A 160 -4.15 -5.27 -13.21
N LEU A 161 -2.98 -5.34 -13.84
CA LEU A 161 -1.76 -5.82 -13.18
C LEU A 161 -1.25 -4.80 -12.17
N LEU A 162 -0.62 -5.26 -11.09
CA LEU A 162 0.03 -4.38 -10.12
C LEU A 162 0.98 -3.40 -10.80
N SER A 163 1.81 -3.85 -11.75
CA SER A 163 2.77 -2.99 -12.45
C SER A 163 2.14 -1.87 -13.28
N ALA A 164 0.88 -2.04 -13.71
CA ALA A 164 0.13 -1.06 -14.51
C ALA A 164 -0.89 -0.26 -13.70
N TYR A 165 -1.07 -0.59 -12.41
CA TYR A 165 -2.05 0.08 -11.56
C TYR A 165 -1.56 1.47 -11.15
N THR A 166 -2.43 2.46 -11.35
CA THR A 166 -2.25 3.82 -10.85
C THR A 166 -3.48 4.16 -10.01
N PRO A 167 -3.32 4.44 -8.70
CA PRO A 167 -4.41 4.96 -7.89
C PRO A 167 -4.91 6.27 -8.51
N ALA A 168 -6.20 6.34 -8.85
CA ALA A 168 -6.81 7.61 -9.26
C ALA A 168 -7.07 8.47 -8.02
N SER A 169 -6.86 9.79 -8.13
CA SER A 169 -7.27 10.76 -7.12
C SER A 169 -8.78 10.79 -6.94
#